data_AF-A0A166HVU1-F1
#
_entry.id   AF-A0A166HVU1-F1
#
_cell.length_a   1.000
_cell.length_b   1.000
_cell.length_c   1.000
_cell.angle_alpha   90.00
_cell.angle_beta   90.00
_cell.angle_gamma   90.00
#
_symmetry.space_group_name_H-M   'P 1'
#
loop_
_entity.id
_entity.type
_entity.pdbx_description
1 polymer ?
#
loop_
_entity_poly.entity_id
_entity_poly.type
_entity_poly.pdbx_seq_one_letter_code
_entity_poly.pdbx_strand_id
1 'polypeptide(L)'
;MTPPPSRPFATGLAAIAMTGVLLLGSPSAFAQDIAPTTSAQDSSAQPTAASSNVLVGGEELKRGQSIQSATATFRMQDDGNAVVYSSGAVRGGWNTGTQGRGDRLVVQTDGNVVVYDAANRPVWSTGTDGEPGSVLRIQDDGNLVVYRASGSPAWASSVNSRITAPDVVVLEPGQSLTAGQQLTADASRATMQSDGNFVIYTSGQPQWSTETTGAGNRLEMQRDGNAVIYGADGSVKWSSGTAGNPGAQMTLTPRGVLVIGGSQTEPLWSSSGQLRRDTLQQEDSLVAGEQLTSASGAWRAEMQYDGNFVVYGARGADWFTGTSVPDSVIALDLFGDLVVYAPGSGEGEGIWGNGPKTTFSSGPNGQVQPFRLVMQDDGNLVEYDGLGRPVWASRGV
;
A
#
# COMPACT_ATOMS: atom_id res chain seq x y z
N MET A 1 13.20 49.71 1.67
CA MET A 1 13.74 48.39 2.03
C MET A 1 13.59 47.50 0.81
N THR A 2 14.72 47.22 0.18
CA THR A 2 14.88 46.43 -1.05
C THR A 2 15.09 44.95 -0.71
N PRO A 3 14.56 43.99 -1.49
CA PRO A 3 14.82 42.57 -1.26
C PRO A 3 16.23 42.18 -1.73
N PRO A 4 16.91 41.20 -1.08
CA PRO A 4 18.19 40.70 -1.55
C PRO A 4 18.03 39.68 -2.70
N PRO A 5 19.06 39.50 -3.55
CA PRO A 5 18.96 38.79 -4.83
C PRO A 5 19.23 37.28 -4.74
N SER A 6 18.55 36.54 -5.62
CA SER A 6 18.78 35.14 -5.96
C SER A 6 20.14 34.91 -6.65
N ARG A 7 20.89 33.89 -6.20
CA ARG A 7 22.14 33.42 -6.82
C ARG A 7 21.90 32.18 -7.69
N PRO A 8 22.47 32.09 -8.91
CA PRO A 8 22.53 30.86 -9.70
C PRO A 8 23.82 30.09 -9.38
N PHE A 9 23.78 28.76 -9.39
CA PHE A 9 24.98 27.93 -9.48
C PHE A 9 24.98 27.09 -10.75
N ALA A 10 26.14 27.14 -11.39
CA ALA A 10 26.45 26.71 -12.73
C ALA A 10 26.81 25.22 -12.80
N THR A 11 26.57 24.69 -13.99
CA THR A 11 27.11 23.47 -14.58
C THR A 11 28.64 23.36 -14.46
N GLY A 12 29.13 22.17 -14.07
CA GLY A 12 30.53 21.76 -14.19
C GLY A 12 30.64 20.43 -14.93
N LEU A 13 31.07 20.49 -16.19
CA LEU A 13 31.57 19.35 -16.97
C LEU A 13 32.98 18.98 -16.47
N ALA A 14 33.25 17.68 -16.31
CA ALA A 14 34.61 17.14 -16.21
C ALA A 14 34.83 16.16 -17.36
N ALA A 15 35.72 16.54 -18.29
CA ALA A 15 36.29 15.68 -19.32
C ALA A 15 37.57 15.03 -18.80
N ILE A 16 37.75 13.73 -19.03
CA ILE A 16 39.06 13.09 -18.97
C ILE A 16 39.32 12.46 -20.34
N ALA A 17 40.35 12.98 -21.00
CA ALA A 17 40.95 12.42 -22.19
C ALA A 17 42.07 11.45 -21.79
N MET A 18 42.15 10.29 -22.44
CA MET A 18 43.43 9.65 -22.75
C MET A 18 43.37 9.06 -24.15
N THR A 19 44.43 9.38 -24.90
CA THR A 19 44.70 9.13 -26.31
C THR A 19 45.42 7.81 -26.57
N GLY A 20 45.15 7.23 -27.76
CA GLY A 20 46.06 6.39 -28.56
C GLY A 20 46.06 4.90 -28.23
N VAL A 21 46.13 3.95 -29.16
CA VAL A 21 46.64 3.97 -30.55
C VAL A 21 45.91 2.90 -31.38
N LEU A 22 45.68 3.24 -32.65
CA LEU A 22 45.13 2.44 -33.73
C LEU A 22 46.25 1.65 -34.43
N LEU A 23 46.04 0.37 -34.75
CA LEU A 23 46.71 -0.28 -35.90
C LEU A 23 45.85 -1.43 -36.46
N LEU A 24 45.59 -1.30 -37.77
CA LEU A 24 44.79 -2.16 -38.64
C LEU A 24 45.55 -3.43 -39.07
N GLY A 25 44.81 -4.49 -39.36
CA GLY A 25 45.28 -5.61 -40.18
C GLY A 25 44.35 -6.83 -40.18
N SER A 26 43.64 -7.06 -41.28
CA SER A 26 43.01 -8.33 -41.67
C SER A 26 43.71 -8.84 -42.95
N PRO A 27 43.41 -10.02 -43.55
CA PRO A 27 42.87 -11.29 -43.04
C PRO A 27 43.63 -12.57 -43.54
N SER A 28 43.15 -13.75 -43.10
CA SER A 28 43.10 -15.09 -43.74
C SER A 28 44.31 -15.78 -44.40
N ALA A 29 44.59 -17.03 -43.99
CA ALA A 29 45.02 -18.11 -44.89
C ALA A 29 44.86 -19.53 -44.28
N PHE A 30 44.59 -20.49 -45.19
CA PHE A 30 44.31 -21.92 -45.09
C PHE A 30 45.43 -22.80 -44.48
N ALA A 31 45.10 -23.97 -43.88
CA ALA A 31 45.24 -25.30 -44.52
C ALA A 31 45.33 -26.50 -43.54
N GLN A 32 44.53 -27.54 -43.87
CA GLN A 32 44.76 -29.01 -43.83
C GLN A 32 45.19 -29.71 -42.52
N ASP A 33 44.38 -30.61 -41.93
CA ASP A 33 43.93 -31.96 -42.35
C ASP A 33 44.89 -33.08 -41.90
N ILE A 34 44.58 -33.76 -40.78
CA ILE A 34 44.93 -35.16 -40.49
C ILE A 34 43.89 -35.75 -39.52
N ALA A 35 43.09 -36.71 -39.98
CA ALA A 35 42.38 -37.64 -39.12
C ALA A 35 43.28 -38.83 -38.74
N PRO A 36 43.03 -39.48 -37.59
CA PRO A 36 42.71 -40.90 -37.69
C PRO A 36 41.49 -41.30 -36.87
N THR A 37 40.81 -42.30 -37.41
CA THR A 37 39.65 -43.00 -36.87
C THR A 37 39.99 -43.79 -35.60
N THR A 38 39.26 -43.53 -34.53
CA THR A 38 39.07 -44.51 -33.44
C THR A 38 37.62 -44.42 -32.95
N SER A 39 36.89 -45.50 -33.16
CA SER A 39 35.54 -45.73 -32.66
C SER A 39 35.55 -45.90 -31.14
N ALA A 40 34.87 -44.99 -30.42
CA ALA A 40 34.39 -45.21 -29.06
C ALA A 40 32.97 -44.64 -28.97
N GLN A 41 31.97 -45.52 -28.87
CA GLN A 41 30.68 -45.15 -28.32
C GLN A 41 30.90 -44.86 -26.83
N ASP A 42 30.69 -43.63 -26.38
CA ASP A 42 30.22 -43.40 -25.02
C ASP A 42 29.47 -42.05 -24.91
N SER A 43 28.18 -42.17 -24.62
CA SER A 43 27.35 -41.25 -23.84
C SER A 43 27.61 -39.75 -23.96
N SER A 44 27.10 -39.12 -25.03
CA SER A 44 26.68 -37.72 -24.91
C SER A 44 25.30 -37.70 -24.26
N ALA A 45 25.30 -37.69 -22.92
CA ALA A 45 24.16 -37.18 -22.18
C ALA A 45 23.96 -35.72 -22.65
N GLN A 46 23.00 -35.53 -23.56
CA GLN A 46 22.43 -34.24 -23.83
C GLN A 46 22.06 -33.62 -22.48
N PRO A 47 22.46 -32.37 -22.17
CA PRO A 47 21.97 -31.73 -20.97
C PRO A 47 20.45 -31.72 -21.07
N THR A 48 19.78 -32.52 -20.23
CA THR A 48 18.34 -32.48 -20.09
C THR A 48 18.02 -31.06 -19.65
N ALA A 49 17.47 -30.26 -20.56
CA ALA A 49 16.87 -28.99 -20.20
C ALA A 49 15.92 -29.30 -19.04
N ALA A 50 16.23 -28.78 -17.85
CA ALA A 50 15.37 -28.93 -16.70
C ALA A 50 14.04 -28.30 -17.11
N SER A 51 13.06 -29.15 -17.40
CA SER A 51 11.66 -28.79 -17.52
C SER A 51 11.30 -27.86 -16.36
N SER A 52 10.84 -26.66 -16.67
CA SER A 52 10.38 -25.72 -15.67
C SER A 52 9.29 -26.37 -14.80
N ASN A 53 9.28 -26.06 -13.50
CA ASN A 53 8.18 -26.40 -12.60
C ASN A 53 7.15 -25.26 -12.50
N VAL A 54 7.30 -24.21 -13.31
CA VAL A 54 6.51 -22.97 -13.28
C VAL A 54 6.05 -22.58 -14.67
N LEU A 55 4.84 -22.04 -14.76
CA LEU A 55 4.37 -21.23 -15.88
C LEU A 55 4.07 -19.81 -15.39
N VAL A 56 4.48 -18.82 -16.18
CA VAL A 56 4.21 -17.39 -15.91
C VAL A 56 3.12 -16.83 -16.82
N GLY A 57 2.64 -15.62 -16.53
CA GLY A 57 1.61 -14.96 -17.33
C GLY A 57 1.98 -14.86 -18.82
N GLY A 58 1.09 -15.34 -19.67
CA GLY A 58 1.24 -15.43 -21.13
C GLY A 58 1.70 -16.81 -21.63
N GLU A 59 2.15 -17.71 -20.76
CA GLU A 59 2.58 -19.05 -21.16
C GLU A 59 1.41 -20.05 -21.23
N GLU A 60 1.61 -21.10 -22.03
CA GLU A 60 0.61 -22.15 -22.24
C GLU A 60 1.21 -23.56 -22.24
N LEU A 61 0.38 -24.55 -21.91
CA LEU A 61 0.60 -25.96 -22.18
C LEU A 61 -0.41 -26.45 -23.20
N LYS A 62 0.08 -26.87 -24.36
CA LYS A 62 -0.69 -27.65 -25.34
C LYS A 62 -0.77 -29.11 -24.89
N ARG A 63 -1.68 -29.87 -25.50
CA ARG A 63 -1.75 -31.32 -25.36
C ARG A 63 -0.37 -31.98 -25.47
N GLY A 64 -0.10 -32.90 -24.55
CA GLY A 64 1.15 -33.62 -24.42
C GLY A 64 2.25 -32.89 -23.63
N GLN A 65 2.10 -31.59 -23.36
CA GLN A 65 3.11 -30.80 -22.64
C GLN A 65 2.88 -30.81 -21.12
N SER A 66 3.97 -30.57 -20.38
CA SER A 66 3.96 -30.63 -18.93
C SER A 66 5.00 -29.71 -18.30
N ILE A 67 4.74 -29.33 -17.04
CA ILE A 67 5.73 -28.83 -16.09
C ILE A 67 5.97 -29.90 -15.02
N GLN A 68 7.15 -29.94 -14.42
CA GLN A 68 7.47 -30.96 -13.41
C GLN A 68 8.42 -30.43 -12.34
N SER A 69 8.23 -30.93 -11.12
CA SER A 69 9.16 -30.82 -10.00
C SER A 69 10.03 -32.08 -9.91
N ALA A 70 10.76 -32.29 -8.81
CA ALA A 70 11.56 -33.51 -8.64
C ALA A 70 10.69 -34.78 -8.50
N THR A 71 9.48 -34.65 -7.97
CA THR A 71 8.61 -35.78 -7.57
C THR A 71 7.17 -35.67 -8.07
N ALA A 72 6.85 -34.61 -8.83
CA ALA A 72 5.51 -34.40 -9.38
C ALA A 72 5.54 -33.85 -10.82
N THR A 73 4.54 -34.19 -11.60
CA THR A 73 4.34 -33.71 -12.99
C THR A 73 2.91 -33.20 -13.14
N PHE A 74 2.75 -31.99 -13.69
CA PHE A 74 1.46 -31.48 -14.15
C PHE A 74 1.44 -31.46 -15.67
N ARG A 75 0.50 -32.20 -16.29
CA ARG A 75 0.45 -32.43 -17.74
C ARG A 75 -0.92 -32.07 -18.30
N MET A 76 -0.93 -31.32 -19.40
CA MET A 76 -2.09 -31.23 -20.29
C MET A 76 -2.09 -32.48 -21.18
N GLN A 77 -2.94 -33.45 -20.89
CA GLN A 77 -2.94 -34.75 -21.60
C GLN A 77 -3.50 -34.63 -23.02
N ASP A 78 -3.21 -35.63 -23.86
CA ASP A 78 -3.65 -35.70 -25.27
C ASP A 78 -5.17 -35.87 -25.43
N ASP A 79 -5.81 -36.37 -24.39
CA ASP A 79 -7.26 -36.54 -24.31
C ASP A 79 -8.00 -35.26 -23.86
N GLY A 80 -7.26 -34.19 -23.58
CA GLY A 80 -7.81 -32.89 -23.23
C GLY A 80 -8.00 -32.66 -21.73
N ASN A 81 -7.54 -33.55 -20.84
CA ASN A 81 -7.58 -33.31 -19.40
C ASN A 81 -6.24 -32.82 -18.86
N ALA A 82 -6.24 -31.82 -17.98
CA ALA A 82 -5.04 -31.42 -17.25
C ALA A 82 -4.97 -32.17 -15.89
N VAL A 83 -3.86 -32.88 -15.65
CA VAL A 83 -3.71 -33.84 -14.54
C VAL A 83 -2.39 -33.66 -13.81
N VAL A 84 -2.43 -33.77 -12.47
CA VAL A 84 -1.26 -33.90 -11.61
C VAL A 84 -0.96 -35.37 -11.33
N TYR A 85 0.27 -35.77 -11.60
CA TYR A 85 0.86 -37.05 -11.20
C TYR A 85 1.90 -36.79 -10.11
N SER A 86 1.76 -37.38 -8.93
CA SER A 86 2.78 -37.29 -7.88
C SER A 86 2.89 -38.57 -7.09
N SER A 87 4.05 -38.79 -6.48
CA SER A 87 4.26 -39.79 -5.44
C SER A 87 4.00 -39.27 -4.01
N GLY A 88 3.56 -38.00 -3.87
CA GLY A 88 3.41 -37.26 -2.61
C GLY A 88 2.02 -37.32 -1.95
N ALA A 89 1.80 -36.47 -0.94
CA ALA A 89 0.72 -36.57 0.06
C ALA A 89 -0.71 -36.28 -0.44
N VAL A 90 -0.89 -35.71 -1.64
CA VAL A 90 -2.21 -35.56 -2.25
C VAL A 90 -2.73 -36.94 -2.67
N ARG A 91 -3.50 -37.58 -1.78
CA ARG A 91 -4.12 -38.89 -2.00
C ARG A 91 -5.14 -38.79 -3.15
N GLY A 92 -4.70 -39.18 -4.35
CA GLY A 92 -5.52 -39.18 -5.57
C GLY A 92 -5.20 -37.97 -6.45
N GLY A 93 -4.47 -38.19 -7.55
CA GLY A 93 -4.02 -37.12 -8.44
C GLY A 93 -5.15 -36.17 -8.84
N TRP A 94 -4.94 -34.88 -8.60
CA TRP A 94 -5.89 -33.83 -8.98
C TRP A 94 -6.00 -33.73 -10.51
N ASN A 95 -7.19 -33.40 -11.02
CA ASN A 95 -7.40 -33.12 -12.43
C ASN A 95 -8.55 -32.12 -12.67
N THR A 96 -8.53 -31.48 -13.84
CA THR A 96 -9.55 -30.48 -14.24
C THR A 96 -10.89 -31.06 -14.66
N GLY A 97 -10.99 -32.37 -14.94
CA GLY A 97 -12.20 -33.01 -15.46
C GLY A 97 -12.58 -32.58 -16.88
N THR A 98 -11.61 -32.10 -17.68
CA THR A 98 -11.85 -31.51 -19.01
C THR A 98 -11.71 -32.50 -20.17
N GLN A 99 -11.68 -33.81 -19.86
CA GLN A 99 -11.57 -34.92 -20.82
C GLN A 99 -12.50 -34.74 -22.03
N GLY A 100 -11.94 -34.85 -23.23
CA GLY A 100 -12.67 -34.74 -24.51
C GLY A 100 -13.11 -33.33 -24.87
N ARG A 101 -12.76 -32.32 -24.06
CA ARG A 101 -13.15 -30.91 -24.28
C ARG A 101 -11.94 -29.96 -24.27
N GLY A 102 -10.98 -30.17 -23.38
CA GLY A 102 -9.80 -29.31 -23.29
C GLY A 102 -8.82 -29.49 -24.46
N ASP A 103 -8.12 -28.43 -24.81
CA ASP A 103 -7.13 -28.36 -25.90
C ASP A 103 -5.81 -27.78 -25.42
N ARG A 104 -5.85 -26.73 -24.61
CA ARG A 104 -4.67 -26.16 -23.98
C ARG A 104 -5.00 -25.49 -22.65
N LEU A 105 -4.00 -25.39 -21.79
CA LEU A 105 -4.03 -24.60 -20.57
C LEU A 105 -3.20 -23.33 -20.76
N VAL A 106 -3.72 -22.19 -20.32
CA VAL A 106 -3.06 -20.89 -20.42
C VAL A 106 -3.01 -20.25 -19.03
N VAL A 107 -1.83 -19.74 -18.64
CA VAL A 107 -1.72 -18.78 -17.53
C VAL A 107 -1.90 -17.40 -18.14
N GLN A 108 -3.04 -16.77 -17.90
CA GLN A 108 -3.38 -15.47 -18.46
C GLN A 108 -2.62 -14.34 -17.76
N THR A 109 -2.44 -13.20 -18.43
CA THR A 109 -1.73 -12.04 -17.88
C THR A 109 -2.44 -11.36 -16.71
N ASP A 110 -3.74 -11.63 -16.53
CA ASP A 110 -4.55 -11.18 -15.41
C ASP A 110 -4.46 -12.08 -14.17
N GLY A 111 -3.66 -13.15 -14.22
CA GLY A 111 -3.44 -14.10 -13.13
C GLY A 111 -4.35 -15.31 -13.11
N ASN A 112 -5.30 -15.42 -14.05
CA ASN A 112 -6.17 -16.58 -14.16
C ASN A 112 -5.47 -17.75 -14.86
N VAL A 113 -5.81 -18.98 -14.48
CA VAL A 113 -5.36 -20.19 -15.18
C VAL A 113 -6.58 -20.85 -15.79
N VAL A 114 -6.57 -21.01 -17.12
CA VAL A 114 -7.76 -21.42 -17.89
C VAL A 114 -7.43 -22.56 -18.82
N VAL A 115 -8.29 -23.58 -18.86
CA VAL A 115 -8.29 -24.57 -19.93
C VAL A 115 -9.28 -24.13 -21.00
N TYR A 116 -8.82 -24.08 -22.24
CA TYR A 116 -9.62 -23.75 -23.42
C TYR A 116 -9.88 -24.99 -24.25
N ASP A 117 -11.03 -25.03 -24.93
CA ASP A 117 -11.29 -25.97 -26.01
C ASP A 117 -10.64 -25.51 -27.34
N ALA A 118 -10.71 -26.37 -28.37
CA ALA A 118 -10.14 -26.09 -29.69
C ALA A 118 -10.79 -24.90 -30.42
N ALA A 119 -11.97 -24.47 -29.98
CA ALA A 119 -12.66 -23.28 -30.48
C ALA A 119 -12.37 -22.02 -29.63
N ASN A 120 -11.38 -22.07 -28.73
CA ASN A 120 -10.99 -20.99 -27.82
C ASN A 120 -12.06 -20.61 -26.78
N ARG A 121 -12.95 -21.54 -26.41
CA ARG A 121 -13.92 -21.31 -25.33
C ARG A 121 -13.37 -21.85 -24.01
N PRO A 122 -13.48 -21.10 -22.90
CA PRO A 122 -13.02 -21.59 -21.59
C PRO A 122 -13.91 -22.75 -21.14
N VAL A 123 -13.29 -23.85 -20.72
CA VAL A 123 -13.98 -25.05 -20.21
C VAL A 123 -13.68 -25.32 -18.73
N TRP A 124 -12.66 -24.67 -18.17
CA TRP A 124 -12.32 -24.69 -16.75
C TRP A 124 -11.44 -23.48 -16.41
N SER A 125 -11.54 -22.94 -15.18
CA SER A 125 -10.60 -21.93 -14.68
C SER A 125 -10.38 -22.01 -13.17
N THR A 126 -9.26 -21.50 -12.68
CA THR A 126 -9.00 -21.27 -11.25
C THR A 126 -9.84 -20.12 -10.69
N GLY A 127 -10.31 -19.21 -11.54
CA GLY A 127 -11.04 -18.01 -11.15
C GLY A 127 -10.14 -17.01 -10.41
N THR A 128 -8.84 -17.02 -10.70
CA THR A 128 -7.83 -16.15 -10.07
C THR A 128 -7.56 -14.88 -10.88
N ASP A 129 -8.51 -14.47 -11.72
CA ASP A 129 -8.46 -13.18 -12.41
C ASP A 129 -8.36 -12.01 -11.42
N GLY A 130 -7.72 -10.92 -11.87
CA GLY A 130 -7.42 -9.73 -11.07
C GLY A 130 -6.14 -9.83 -10.24
N GLU A 131 -5.33 -10.87 -10.44
CA GLU A 131 -4.09 -11.14 -9.71
C GLU A 131 -2.87 -11.13 -10.69
N PRO A 132 -2.60 -10.00 -11.38
CA PRO A 132 -1.55 -9.93 -12.40
C PRO A 132 -0.17 -10.28 -11.82
N GLY A 133 0.67 -10.92 -12.62
CA GLY A 133 1.97 -11.43 -12.19
C GLY A 133 1.90 -12.73 -11.38
N SER A 134 0.71 -13.35 -11.26
CA SER A 134 0.60 -14.69 -10.69
C SER A 134 1.31 -15.74 -11.56
N VAL A 135 1.77 -16.80 -10.91
CA VAL A 135 2.47 -17.92 -11.56
C VAL A 135 1.83 -19.25 -11.15
N LEU A 136 1.72 -20.19 -12.08
CA LEU A 136 1.30 -21.57 -11.79
C LEU A 136 2.54 -22.41 -11.49
N ARG A 137 2.57 -23.11 -10.35
CA ARG A 137 3.71 -23.92 -9.94
C ARG A 137 3.28 -25.30 -9.46
N ILE A 138 3.98 -26.34 -9.94
CA ILE A 138 3.90 -27.68 -9.37
C ILE A 138 4.98 -27.86 -8.29
N GLN A 139 4.56 -28.35 -7.12
CA GLN A 139 5.42 -28.58 -5.95
C GLN A 139 5.75 -30.08 -5.78
N ASP A 140 6.83 -30.38 -5.06
CA ASP A 140 7.30 -31.76 -4.81
C ASP A 140 6.34 -32.62 -4.00
N ASP A 141 5.46 -32.01 -3.21
CA ASP A 141 4.40 -32.71 -2.48
C ASP A 141 3.21 -33.09 -3.37
N GLY A 142 3.21 -32.72 -4.65
CA GLY A 142 2.14 -32.95 -5.60
C GLY A 142 1.06 -31.88 -5.58
N ASN A 143 1.23 -30.77 -4.85
CA ASN A 143 0.30 -29.67 -4.88
C ASN A 143 0.59 -28.74 -6.07
N LEU A 144 -0.44 -28.47 -6.87
CA LEU A 144 -0.42 -27.45 -7.92
C LEU A 144 -1.00 -26.16 -7.35
N VAL A 145 -0.24 -25.07 -7.42
CA VAL A 145 -0.58 -23.80 -6.77
C VAL A 145 -0.47 -22.65 -7.76
N VAL A 146 -1.47 -21.77 -7.76
CA VAL A 146 -1.33 -20.43 -8.34
C VAL A 146 -0.81 -19.52 -7.23
N TYR A 147 0.41 -19.00 -7.39
CA TYR A 147 0.99 -18.02 -6.47
C TYR A 147 0.76 -16.63 -7.00
N ARG A 148 0.32 -15.71 -6.14
CA ARG A 148 0.31 -14.27 -6.40
C ARG A 148 1.73 -13.75 -6.62
N ALA A 149 1.85 -12.56 -7.19
CA ALA A 149 3.12 -11.84 -7.27
C ALA A 149 3.78 -11.63 -5.89
N SER A 150 3.00 -11.59 -4.80
CA SER A 150 3.50 -11.53 -3.42
C SER A 150 4.09 -12.84 -2.89
N GLY A 151 3.96 -13.95 -3.62
CA GLY A 151 4.37 -15.28 -3.16
C GLY A 151 3.34 -16.00 -2.29
N SER A 152 2.19 -15.38 -1.98
CA SER A 152 1.08 -16.05 -1.30
C SER A 152 0.22 -16.88 -2.28
N PRO A 153 -0.40 -17.98 -1.85
CA PRO A 153 -1.22 -18.81 -2.75
C PRO A 153 -2.59 -18.16 -3.03
N ALA A 154 -2.95 -18.01 -4.30
CA ALA A 154 -4.26 -17.56 -4.78
C ALA A 154 -5.26 -18.70 -5.00
N TRP A 155 -4.76 -19.90 -5.27
CA TRP A 155 -5.53 -21.12 -5.45
C TRP A 155 -4.60 -22.32 -5.26
N ALA A 156 -5.10 -23.44 -4.75
CA ALA A 156 -4.34 -24.69 -4.69
C ALA A 156 -5.20 -25.92 -4.96
N SER A 157 -4.63 -26.90 -5.65
CA SER A 157 -5.28 -28.18 -5.98
C SER A 157 -5.71 -28.98 -4.76
N SER A 158 -4.97 -28.85 -3.65
CA SER A 158 -5.24 -29.56 -2.38
C SER A 158 -6.55 -29.13 -1.72
N VAL A 159 -7.00 -27.90 -1.96
CA VAL A 159 -8.28 -27.36 -1.45
C VAL A 159 -9.28 -27.08 -2.57
N ASN A 160 -8.85 -27.24 -3.83
CA ASN A 160 -9.62 -27.05 -5.06
C ASN A 160 -10.48 -25.77 -5.07
N SER A 161 -9.96 -24.69 -4.54
CA SER A 161 -10.67 -23.42 -4.38
C SER A 161 -9.68 -22.25 -4.30
N ARG A 162 -10.19 -21.02 -4.53
CA ARG A 162 -9.41 -19.81 -4.29
C ARG A 162 -9.04 -19.73 -2.81
N ILE A 163 -7.83 -19.27 -2.56
CA ILE A 163 -7.32 -18.97 -1.23
C ILE A 163 -7.31 -17.46 -1.10
N THR A 164 -8.04 -16.95 -0.11
CA THR A 164 -8.05 -15.51 0.22
C THR A 164 -6.61 -15.05 0.47
N ALA A 165 -6.25 -13.87 -0.04
CA ALA A 165 -4.95 -13.30 0.22
C ALA A 165 -4.70 -13.23 1.73
N PRO A 166 -3.48 -13.53 2.21
CA PRO A 166 -3.16 -13.41 3.61
C PRO A 166 -3.33 -11.97 4.05
N ASP A 167 -3.83 -11.83 5.27
CA ASP A 167 -3.94 -10.58 5.97
C ASP A 167 -2.53 -10.05 6.29
N VAL A 168 -2.19 -8.89 5.74
CA VAL A 168 -0.92 -8.21 6.04
C VAL A 168 -1.19 -7.25 7.20
N VAL A 169 -0.77 -7.56 8.42
CA VAL A 169 -1.04 -6.65 9.56
C VAL A 169 -0.13 -5.42 9.54
N VAL A 170 1.08 -5.58 9.02
CA VAL A 170 2.12 -4.55 8.92
C VAL A 170 2.79 -4.64 7.55
N LEU A 171 2.94 -3.51 6.87
CA LEU A 171 3.72 -3.36 5.64
C LEU A 171 5.11 -2.81 6.01
N GLU A 172 6.12 -3.66 5.95
CA GLU A 172 7.50 -3.34 6.31
C GLU A 172 8.24 -2.55 5.22
N PRO A 173 9.35 -1.85 5.55
CA PRO A 173 10.19 -1.19 4.55
C PRO A 173 10.63 -2.12 3.40
N GLY A 174 10.37 -1.69 2.17
CA GLY A 174 10.61 -2.41 0.93
C GLY A 174 9.45 -3.31 0.47
N GLN A 175 8.37 -3.42 1.24
CA GLN A 175 7.19 -4.19 0.85
C GLN A 175 6.18 -3.34 0.09
N SER A 176 5.32 -3.99 -0.69
CA SER A 176 4.26 -3.34 -1.46
C SER A 176 2.94 -4.09 -1.40
N LEU A 177 1.85 -3.34 -1.54
CA LEU A 177 0.51 -3.83 -1.82
C LEU A 177 0.14 -3.51 -3.28
N THR A 178 -0.32 -4.52 -3.99
CA THR A 178 -0.87 -4.44 -5.35
C THR A 178 -2.38 -4.65 -5.31
N ALA A 179 -3.05 -4.45 -6.45
CA ALA A 179 -4.50 -4.62 -6.56
C ALA A 179 -5.02 -5.92 -5.89
N GLY A 180 -6.05 -5.79 -5.07
CA GLY A 180 -6.66 -6.86 -4.29
C GLY A 180 -5.99 -7.15 -2.94
N GLN A 181 -4.77 -6.66 -2.71
CA GLN A 181 -4.05 -6.87 -1.45
C GLN A 181 -4.49 -5.85 -0.40
N GLN A 182 -4.43 -6.27 0.87
CA GLN A 182 -4.96 -5.48 1.96
C GLN A 182 -4.17 -5.65 3.25
N LEU A 183 -4.20 -4.61 4.07
CA LEU A 183 -3.95 -4.73 5.49
C LEU A 183 -5.24 -5.06 6.23
N THR A 184 -5.16 -5.82 7.32
CA THR A 184 -6.33 -6.05 8.20
C THR A 184 -5.98 -5.89 9.68
N ALA A 185 -6.98 -5.44 10.43
CA ALA A 185 -6.98 -5.37 11.88
C ALA A 185 -8.43 -5.46 12.38
N ASP A 186 -8.80 -6.60 12.98
CA ASP A 186 -10.17 -6.92 13.39
C ASP A 186 -11.21 -6.69 12.26
N ALA A 187 -12.20 -5.83 12.48
CA ALA A 187 -13.23 -5.49 11.50
C ALA A 187 -12.78 -4.42 10.48
N SER A 188 -11.55 -3.92 10.61
CA SER A 188 -10.97 -2.92 9.73
C SER A 188 -10.06 -3.56 8.69
N ARG A 189 -10.10 -3.03 7.46
CA ARG A 189 -9.19 -3.41 6.37
C ARG A 189 -8.76 -2.19 5.57
N ALA A 190 -7.57 -2.19 5.01
CA ALA A 190 -7.07 -1.16 4.09
C ALA A 190 -6.63 -1.83 2.80
N THR A 191 -7.37 -1.64 1.72
CA THR A 191 -7.24 -2.41 0.48
C THR A 191 -6.70 -1.53 -0.64
N MET A 192 -5.67 -2.02 -1.34
CA MET A 192 -5.29 -1.50 -2.65
C MET A 192 -6.22 -2.10 -3.69
N GLN A 193 -7.16 -1.32 -4.21
CA GLN A 193 -8.23 -1.78 -5.08
C GLN A 193 -7.78 -1.92 -6.53
N SER A 194 -8.55 -2.67 -7.32
CA SER A 194 -8.27 -2.91 -8.74
C SER A 194 -8.45 -1.67 -9.62
N ASP A 195 -9.26 -0.71 -9.19
CA ASP A 195 -9.43 0.60 -9.83
C ASP A 195 -8.25 1.56 -9.57
N GLY A 196 -7.30 1.14 -8.73
CA GLY A 196 -6.10 1.88 -8.39
C GLY A 196 -6.22 2.74 -7.16
N ASN A 197 -7.32 2.67 -6.41
CA ASN A 197 -7.51 3.41 -5.18
C ASN A 197 -7.07 2.62 -3.95
N PHE A 198 -6.40 3.25 -2.99
CA PHE A 198 -6.17 2.66 -1.67
C PHE A 198 -7.22 3.17 -0.68
N VAL A 199 -8.00 2.25 -0.09
CA VAL A 199 -9.20 2.58 0.70
C VAL A 199 -9.22 1.82 2.02
N ILE A 200 -9.48 2.54 3.11
CA ILE A 200 -9.72 1.97 4.44
C ILE A 200 -11.21 1.76 4.66
N TYR A 201 -11.57 0.58 5.14
CA TYR A 201 -12.92 0.19 5.55
C TYR A 201 -12.94 -0.20 7.02
N THR A 202 -14.02 0.15 7.71
CA THR A 202 -14.33 -0.37 9.05
C THR A 202 -15.74 -0.93 9.03
N SER A 203 -15.91 -2.20 9.43
CA SER A 203 -17.20 -2.90 9.35
C SER A 203 -17.83 -2.85 7.95
N GLY A 204 -16.99 -2.88 6.92
CA GLY A 204 -17.39 -2.82 5.52
C GLY A 204 -17.72 -1.43 4.97
N GLN A 205 -17.70 -0.37 5.79
CA GLN A 205 -17.97 1.01 5.35
C GLN A 205 -16.66 1.76 5.06
N PRO A 206 -16.53 2.47 3.93
CA PRO A 206 -15.33 3.24 3.63
C PRO A 206 -15.16 4.39 4.63
N GLN A 207 -13.96 4.53 5.20
CA GLN A 207 -13.62 5.56 6.18
C GLN A 207 -12.69 6.63 5.60
N TRP A 208 -11.71 6.20 4.80
CA TRP A 208 -10.70 7.07 4.20
C TRP A 208 -10.20 6.46 2.89
N SER A 209 -9.70 7.30 1.99
CA SER A 209 -9.16 6.89 0.70
C SER A 209 -8.07 7.85 0.24
N THR A 210 -7.11 7.32 -0.52
CA THR A 210 -6.11 8.14 -1.23
C THR A 210 -6.66 8.88 -2.45
N GLU A 211 -7.89 8.56 -2.88
CA GLU A 211 -8.53 9.07 -4.10
C GLU A 211 -7.72 8.85 -5.39
N THR A 212 -6.74 7.95 -5.33
CA THR A 212 -5.94 7.59 -6.49
C THR A 212 -6.75 6.74 -7.46
N THR A 213 -6.48 6.90 -8.75
CA THR A 213 -7.15 6.14 -9.82
C THR A 213 -6.12 5.60 -10.79
N GLY A 214 -6.42 4.47 -11.43
CA GLY A 214 -5.60 3.86 -12.46
C GLY A 214 -5.30 2.39 -12.16
N ALA A 215 -5.74 1.50 -13.03
CA ALA A 215 -5.46 0.08 -12.90
C ALA A 215 -3.95 -0.18 -12.83
N GLY A 216 -3.54 -1.10 -11.95
CA GLY A 216 -2.13 -1.46 -11.76
C GLY A 216 -1.36 -0.51 -10.85
N ASN A 217 -2.01 0.43 -10.17
CA ASN A 217 -1.38 1.16 -9.07
C ASN A 217 -0.90 0.19 -7.98
N ARG A 218 0.23 0.49 -7.34
CA ARG A 218 0.76 -0.24 -6.17
C ARG A 218 1.15 0.74 -5.07
N LEU A 219 0.83 0.40 -3.82
CA LEU A 219 1.32 1.09 -2.64
C LEU A 219 2.64 0.43 -2.20
N GLU A 220 3.68 1.21 -1.95
CA GLU A 220 4.98 0.72 -1.51
C GLU A 220 5.42 1.47 -0.25
N MET A 221 5.73 0.73 0.81
CA MET A 221 6.42 1.29 1.98
C MET A 221 7.92 1.27 1.65
N GLN A 222 8.49 2.41 1.27
CA GLN A 222 9.87 2.47 0.80
C GLN A 222 10.87 2.34 1.97
N ARG A 223 12.11 1.95 1.63
CA ARG A 223 13.19 1.79 2.62
C ARG A 223 13.64 3.09 3.28
N ASP A 224 13.36 4.23 2.66
CA ASP A 224 13.62 5.56 3.21
C ASP A 224 12.54 6.04 4.20
N GLY A 225 11.51 5.22 4.43
CA GLY A 225 10.41 5.53 5.34
C GLY A 225 9.22 6.25 4.70
N ASN A 226 9.21 6.45 3.39
CA ASN A 226 8.07 7.03 2.69
C ASN A 226 7.07 5.97 2.21
N ALA A 227 5.77 6.18 2.39
CA ALA A 227 4.76 5.36 1.73
C ALA A 227 4.32 6.06 0.45
N VAL A 228 4.35 5.34 -0.67
CA VAL A 228 4.10 5.92 -2.00
C VAL A 228 3.21 5.01 -2.83
N ILE A 229 2.17 5.58 -3.45
CA ILE A 229 1.43 4.89 -4.50
C ILE A 229 2.06 5.23 -5.83
N TYR A 230 2.51 4.21 -6.55
CA TYR A 230 3.01 4.30 -7.90
C TYR A 230 1.97 3.82 -8.91
N GLY A 231 1.89 4.51 -10.05
CA GLY A 231 1.19 4.01 -11.23
C GLY A 231 1.93 2.86 -11.90
N ALA A 232 1.25 2.15 -12.79
CA ALA A 232 1.83 1.07 -13.60
C ALA A 232 3.02 1.56 -14.47
N ASP A 233 3.05 2.85 -14.80
CA ASP A 233 4.13 3.54 -15.53
C ASP A 233 5.29 4.00 -14.63
N GLY A 234 5.20 3.75 -13.31
CA GLY A 234 6.17 4.20 -12.31
C GLY A 234 5.98 5.65 -11.86
N SER A 235 4.95 6.36 -12.33
CA SER A 235 4.65 7.72 -11.86
C SER A 235 4.17 7.70 -10.40
N VAL A 236 4.54 8.70 -9.60
CA VAL A 236 4.03 8.87 -8.24
C VAL A 236 2.61 9.43 -8.30
N LYS A 237 1.64 8.71 -7.72
CA LYS A 237 0.22 9.11 -7.62
C LYS A 237 -0.13 9.70 -6.27
N TRP A 238 0.51 9.22 -5.20
CA TRP A 238 0.33 9.70 -3.83
C TRP A 238 1.57 9.41 -3.01
N SER A 239 1.84 10.21 -1.98
CA SER A 239 2.92 9.97 -1.01
C SER A 239 2.52 10.47 0.38
N SER A 240 2.93 9.75 1.43
CA SER A 240 2.72 10.13 2.83
C SER A 240 3.59 11.31 3.28
N GLY A 241 4.67 11.62 2.56
CA GLY A 241 5.61 12.67 2.93
C GLY A 241 6.55 12.29 4.08
N THR A 242 6.68 11.01 4.42
CA THR A 242 7.45 10.52 5.57
C THR A 242 8.90 10.10 5.21
N ALA A 243 9.41 10.53 4.06
CA ALA A 243 10.77 10.21 3.62
C ALA A 243 11.84 10.70 4.62
N GLY A 244 12.96 9.97 4.70
CA GLY A 244 14.06 10.27 5.64
C GLY A 244 13.95 9.56 6.99
N ASN A 245 12.97 8.65 7.14
CA ASN A 245 12.72 7.87 8.35
C ASN A 245 12.94 6.36 8.09
N PRO A 246 14.19 5.91 7.83
CA PRO A 246 14.45 4.53 7.49
C PRO A 246 14.01 3.58 8.62
N GLY A 247 13.36 2.47 8.23
CA GLY A 247 12.79 1.51 9.19
C GLY A 247 11.33 1.80 9.57
N ALA A 248 10.74 2.91 9.11
CA ALA A 248 9.31 3.15 9.28
C ALA A 248 8.48 2.08 8.55
N GLN A 249 7.45 1.59 9.24
CA GLN A 249 6.50 0.60 8.75
C GLN A 249 5.10 1.19 8.74
N MET A 250 4.21 0.61 7.93
CA MET A 250 2.81 0.99 7.87
C MET A 250 1.94 -0.08 8.54
N THR A 251 1.07 0.33 9.47
CA THR A 251 0.19 -0.56 10.23
C THR A 251 -1.25 -0.06 10.17
N LEU A 252 -2.22 -0.97 10.09
CA LEU A 252 -3.63 -0.65 10.28
C LEU A 252 -4.04 -0.95 11.72
N THR A 253 -4.73 -0.02 12.37
CA THR A 253 -5.30 -0.24 13.70
C THR A 253 -6.72 -0.83 13.61
N PRO A 254 -7.19 -1.56 14.65
CA PRO A 254 -8.57 -2.05 14.71
C PRO A 254 -9.65 -0.97 14.51
N ARG A 255 -9.32 0.29 14.84
CA ARG A 255 -10.20 1.45 14.69
C ARG A 255 -10.28 2.03 13.28
N GLY A 256 -9.60 1.43 12.30
CA GLY A 256 -9.62 1.92 10.93
C GLY A 256 -8.70 3.12 10.69
N VAL A 257 -7.66 3.27 11.50
CA VAL A 257 -6.61 4.28 11.31
C VAL A 257 -5.37 3.59 10.78
N LEU A 258 -4.92 3.98 9.58
CA LEU A 258 -3.60 3.65 9.04
C LEU A 258 -2.56 4.55 9.66
N VAL A 259 -1.44 3.97 10.09
CA VAL A 259 -0.34 4.65 10.78
C VAL A 259 0.96 4.30 10.08
N ILE A 260 1.85 5.27 9.88
CA ILE A 260 3.23 5.08 9.47
C ILE A 260 4.13 5.53 10.61
N GLY A 261 5.07 4.68 11.05
CA GLY A 261 5.96 4.99 12.16
C GLY A 261 6.98 3.90 12.46
N GLY A 262 7.88 4.16 13.41
CA GLY A 262 8.80 3.16 13.97
C GLY A 262 8.16 2.36 15.11
N SER A 263 8.71 1.21 15.46
CA SER A 263 8.16 0.30 16.49
C SER A 263 8.14 0.84 17.93
N GLN A 264 8.78 1.99 18.21
CA GLN A 264 9.00 2.52 19.56
C GLN A 264 8.79 4.06 19.67
N THR A 265 8.13 4.69 18.70
CA THR A 265 8.04 6.16 18.57
C THR A 265 6.65 6.61 18.14
N GLU A 266 6.31 7.87 18.45
CA GLU A 266 5.13 8.59 17.95
C GLU A 266 4.96 8.40 16.42
N PRO A 267 3.72 8.32 15.91
CA PRO A 267 3.45 8.11 14.49
C PRO A 267 3.97 9.26 13.64
N LEU A 268 4.67 8.93 12.54
CA LEU A 268 5.18 9.91 11.57
C LEU A 268 4.06 10.45 10.67
N TRP A 269 3.06 9.62 10.42
CA TRP A 269 1.85 9.97 9.66
C TRP A 269 0.71 9.07 10.09
N SER A 270 -0.52 9.56 10.02
CA SER A 270 -1.71 8.75 10.16
C SER A 270 -2.80 9.19 9.20
N SER A 271 -3.65 8.25 8.77
CA SER A 271 -4.84 8.56 7.97
C SER A 271 -5.85 9.42 8.71
N SER A 272 -5.77 9.50 10.04
CA SER A 272 -6.54 10.43 10.87
C SER A 272 -5.97 11.85 10.86
N GLY A 273 -4.68 12.01 10.62
CA GLY A 273 -3.99 13.30 10.72
C GLY A 273 -4.16 14.21 9.50
N GLN A 274 -4.71 13.72 8.38
CA GLN A 274 -4.86 14.55 7.18
C GLN A 274 -6.24 15.19 6.98
N LEU A 275 -7.31 14.71 7.61
CA LEU A 275 -8.62 15.38 7.62
C LEU A 275 -9.48 14.85 8.78
N ARG A 276 -9.43 15.49 9.96
CA ARG A 276 -10.67 15.61 10.74
C ARG A 276 -11.53 16.60 9.93
N ARG A 277 -12.85 16.33 9.76
CA ARG A 277 -13.75 17.22 9.00
C ARG A 277 -13.86 18.55 9.73
N ASP A 278 -15.02 18.92 10.22
CA ASP A 278 -15.23 20.15 10.95
C ASP A 278 -15.05 19.97 12.45
N THR A 279 -15.06 18.75 12.98
CA THR A 279 -15.32 18.51 14.41
C THR A 279 -14.16 17.83 15.17
N LEU A 280 -13.79 18.39 16.32
CA LEU A 280 -12.98 17.78 17.37
C LEU A 280 -13.91 17.38 18.54
N GLN A 281 -13.86 16.13 19.00
CA GLN A 281 -14.71 15.67 20.11
C GLN A 281 -14.05 15.92 21.46
N GLN A 282 -14.82 15.81 22.53
CA GLN A 282 -14.28 15.79 23.89
C GLN A 282 -13.17 14.74 24.04
N GLU A 283 -12.13 15.08 24.80
CA GLU A 283 -10.89 14.29 25.00
C GLU A 283 -9.99 14.12 23.77
N ASP A 284 -10.37 14.67 22.62
CA ASP A 284 -9.49 14.71 21.46
C ASP A 284 -8.53 15.90 21.50
N SER A 285 -7.41 15.75 20.79
CA SER A 285 -6.47 16.81 20.51
C SER A 285 -6.11 16.88 19.03
N LEU A 286 -5.60 18.05 18.63
CA LEU A 286 -4.87 18.27 17.39
C LEU A 286 -3.40 18.49 17.74
N VAL A 287 -2.54 17.73 17.09
CA VAL A 287 -1.08 17.94 17.15
C VAL A 287 -0.60 18.84 16.00
N ALA A 288 0.65 19.27 16.06
CA ALA A 288 1.25 20.07 15.00
C ALA A 288 1.08 19.42 13.60
N GLY A 289 0.55 20.19 12.65
CA GLY A 289 0.22 19.78 11.29
C GLY A 289 -1.22 19.27 11.11
N GLU A 290 -1.97 19.00 12.19
CA GLU A 290 -3.36 18.58 12.09
C GLU A 290 -4.32 19.77 12.01
N GLN A 291 -5.45 19.56 11.35
CA GLN A 291 -6.45 20.60 11.12
C GLN A 291 -7.89 20.08 11.16
N LEU A 292 -8.81 20.98 11.52
CA LEU A 292 -10.23 20.90 11.18
C LEU A 292 -10.49 21.71 9.91
N THR A 293 -11.35 21.23 9.03
CA THR A 293 -11.81 21.90 7.80
C THR A 293 -13.33 22.02 7.83
N SER A 294 -13.86 23.22 7.60
CA SER A 294 -15.31 23.46 7.51
C SER A 294 -15.97 22.61 6.43
N ALA A 295 -17.26 22.33 6.53
CA ALA A 295 -18.00 21.48 5.57
C ALA A 295 -17.86 21.94 4.09
N SER A 296 -17.77 23.24 3.87
CA SER A 296 -17.54 23.87 2.55
C SER A 296 -16.11 23.80 2.03
N GLY A 297 -15.15 23.42 2.87
CA GLY A 297 -13.71 23.49 2.58
C GLY A 297 -13.11 24.90 2.61
N ALA A 298 -13.92 25.95 2.83
CA ALA A 298 -13.47 27.34 2.73
C ALA A 298 -12.64 27.81 3.94
N TRP A 299 -12.77 27.14 5.08
CA TRP A 299 -12.09 27.48 6.32
C TRP A 299 -11.40 26.27 6.92
N ARG A 300 -10.29 26.53 7.61
CA ARG A 300 -9.59 25.50 8.39
C ARG A 300 -9.07 26.06 9.71
N ALA A 301 -8.99 25.23 10.75
CA ALA A 301 -8.31 25.52 12.00
C ALA A 301 -7.16 24.53 12.17
N GLU A 302 -5.94 25.01 12.24
CA GLU A 302 -4.71 24.23 12.13
C GLU A 302 -3.83 24.46 13.36
N MET A 303 -3.37 23.37 13.97
CA MET A 303 -2.31 23.44 14.97
C MET A 303 -0.96 23.45 14.25
N GLN A 304 -0.23 24.56 14.30
CA GLN A 304 1.01 24.71 13.54
C GLN A 304 2.21 24.14 14.27
N TYR A 305 3.28 23.85 13.52
CA TYR A 305 4.57 23.38 14.05
C TYR A 305 5.27 24.37 14.97
N ASP A 306 4.96 25.65 14.86
CA ASP A 306 5.47 26.67 15.79
C ASP A 306 4.73 26.67 17.13
N GLY A 307 3.66 25.87 17.28
CA GLY A 307 2.84 25.80 18.48
C GLY A 307 1.68 26.79 18.52
N ASN A 308 1.40 27.49 17.41
CA ASN A 308 0.25 28.37 17.29
C ASN A 308 -0.96 27.62 16.71
N PHE A 309 -2.13 27.77 17.32
CA PHE A 309 -3.36 27.25 16.74
C PHE A 309 -4.10 28.36 16.01
N VAL A 310 -4.35 28.18 14.71
CA VAL A 310 -4.74 29.27 13.81
C VAL A 310 -5.91 28.87 12.93
N VAL A 311 -6.92 29.73 12.88
CA VAL A 311 -8.02 29.66 11.92
C VAL A 311 -7.67 30.47 10.67
N TYR A 312 -7.80 29.84 9.52
CA TYR A 312 -7.55 30.40 8.21
C TYR A 312 -8.82 30.47 7.37
N GLY A 313 -8.97 31.59 6.65
CA GLY A 313 -9.92 31.74 5.55
C GLY A 313 -9.22 32.09 4.23
N ALA A 314 -10.01 32.44 3.22
CA ALA A 314 -9.50 32.77 1.88
C ALA A 314 -8.49 33.93 1.81
N ARG A 315 -8.43 34.78 2.84
CA ARG A 315 -7.52 35.94 2.92
C ARG A 315 -6.31 35.72 3.83
N GLY A 316 -6.13 34.51 4.36
CA GLY A 316 -5.06 34.18 5.31
C GLY A 316 -5.59 33.92 6.72
N ALA A 317 -4.70 34.08 7.71
CA ALA A 317 -5.02 33.88 9.12
C ALA A 317 -6.06 34.91 9.57
N ASP A 318 -7.09 34.43 10.26
CA ASP A 318 -8.23 35.23 10.70
C ASP A 318 -8.33 35.30 12.23
N TRP A 319 -8.05 34.18 12.91
CA TRP A 319 -7.98 34.10 14.36
C TRP A 319 -6.86 33.15 14.79
N PHE A 320 -6.25 33.38 15.95
CA PHE A 320 -5.19 32.51 16.48
C PHE A 320 -5.05 32.61 17.99
N THR A 321 -4.48 31.58 18.62
CA THR A 321 -4.23 31.52 20.07
C THR A 321 -3.09 32.43 20.51
N GLY A 322 -2.13 32.70 19.62
CA GLY A 322 -0.96 33.54 19.89
C GLY A 322 0.13 32.81 20.67
N THR A 323 0.02 31.48 20.75
CA THR A 323 1.02 30.59 21.33
C THR A 323 2.15 30.34 20.32
N SER A 324 3.32 29.96 20.80
CA SER A 324 4.49 29.75 19.92
C SER A 324 5.52 28.78 20.53
N VAL A 325 5.03 27.73 21.19
CA VAL A 325 5.88 26.68 21.76
C VAL A 325 5.79 25.45 20.87
N PRO A 326 6.86 25.07 20.15
CA PRO A 326 6.85 23.88 19.30
C PRO A 326 6.41 22.62 20.06
N ASP A 327 5.85 21.67 19.31
CA ASP A 327 5.30 20.42 19.83
C ASP A 327 4.13 20.61 20.82
N SER A 328 3.55 21.81 20.88
CA SER A 328 2.30 22.01 21.61
C SER A 328 1.15 21.26 20.93
N VAL A 329 0.14 20.92 21.70
CA VAL A 329 -1.12 20.34 21.22
C VAL A 329 -2.27 21.24 21.63
N ILE A 330 -3.34 21.29 20.84
CA ILE A 330 -4.61 21.86 21.30
C ILE A 330 -5.60 20.73 21.57
N ALA A 331 -6.22 20.73 22.74
CA ALA A 331 -7.14 19.68 23.16
C ALA A 331 -8.46 20.27 23.67
N LEU A 332 -9.54 19.55 23.42
CA LEU A 332 -10.83 19.79 24.07
C LEU A 332 -10.94 18.84 25.25
N ASP A 333 -10.79 19.34 26.47
CA ASP A 333 -10.69 18.48 27.64
C ASP A 333 -12.06 17.93 28.12
N LEU A 334 -12.03 17.12 29.18
CA LEU A 334 -13.21 16.53 29.81
C LEU A 334 -14.21 17.57 30.36
N PHE A 335 -13.80 18.82 30.55
CA PHE A 335 -14.64 19.86 31.11
C PHE A 335 -15.21 20.82 30.05
N GLY A 336 -14.84 20.63 28.78
CA GLY A 336 -15.21 21.55 27.71
C GLY A 336 -14.31 22.77 27.66
N ASP A 337 -13.08 22.66 28.17
CA ASP A 337 -12.08 23.71 27.96
C ASP A 337 -11.26 23.36 26.72
N LEU A 338 -11.20 24.30 25.77
CA LEU A 338 -10.27 24.24 24.65
C LEU A 338 -8.93 24.83 25.10
N VAL A 339 -7.91 23.98 25.20
CA VAL A 339 -6.64 24.32 25.86
C VAL A 339 -5.46 23.97 24.95
N VAL A 340 -4.47 24.87 24.86
CA VAL A 340 -3.17 24.56 24.26
C VAL A 340 -2.20 24.13 25.36
N TYR A 341 -1.65 22.92 25.26
CA TYR A 341 -0.65 22.38 26.18
C TYR A 341 0.72 22.36 25.53
N ALA A 342 1.73 22.86 26.25
CA ALA A 342 3.13 22.77 25.84
C ALA A 342 3.75 21.47 26.36
N PRO A 343 4.81 20.95 25.72
CA PRO A 343 5.56 19.81 26.24
C PRO A 343 6.02 20.04 27.68
N GLY A 344 5.70 19.10 28.58
CA GLY A 344 6.09 19.16 29.99
C GLY A 344 5.23 20.06 30.89
N SER A 345 4.14 20.66 30.40
CA SER A 345 3.14 21.29 31.27
C SER A 345 2.41 20.22 32.09
N GLY A 346 2.20 20.46 33.39
CA GLY A 346 1.38 19.57 34.23
C GLY A 346 -0.10 19.58 33.81
N GLU A 347 -0.84 18.54 34.19
CA GLU A 347 -2.29 18.47 33.96
C GLU A 347 -2.99 19.73 34.53
N GLY A 348 -3.67 20.49 33.66
CA GLY A 348 -4.35 21.74 34.03
C GLY A 348 -3.53 23.03 33.88
N GLU A 349 -2.28 22.97 33.39
CA GLU A 349 -1.42 24.14 33.14
C GLU A 349 -1.21 24.44 31.65
N GLY A 350 -2.29 24.51 30.88
CA GLY A 350 -2.23 24.97 29.50
C GLY A 350 -1.61 26.36 29.36
N ILE A 351 -0.89 26.58 28.27
CA ILE A 351 -0.29 27.88 27.90
C ILE A 351 -1.31 28.85 27.28
N TRP A 352 -2.48 28.34 26.90
CA TRP A 352 -3.64 29.10 26.46
C TRP A 352 -4.93 28.30 26.73
N GLY A 353 -6.04 28.98 27.01
CA GLY A 353 -7.36 28.35 27.19
C GLY A 353 -8.52 29.31 26.89
N ASN A 354 -9.66 28.77 26.48
CA ASN A 354 -10.84 29.55 26.08
C ASN A 354 -11.73 30.06 27.24
N GLY A 355 -11.46 29.67 28.50
CA GLY A 355 -12.23 30.08 29.69
C GLY A 355 -11.41 30.17 30.98
N PRO A 356 -11.96 30.78 32.06
CA PRO A 356 -11.30 30.80 33.37
C PRO A 356 -11.30 29.40 34.01
N LYS A 357 -10.12 28.98 34.49
CA LYS A 357 -9.89 27.71 35.22
C LYS A 357 -10.79 27.60 36.46
N THR A 358 -12.01 27.09 36.36
CA THR A 358 -12.83 26.70 37.52
C THR A 358 -13.57 25.40 37.30
N THR A 359 -13.16 24.41 38.09
CA THR A 359 -13.55 22.99 38.15
C THR A 359 -14.98 22.76 38.63
N PHE A 360 -15.88 22.17 37.82
CA PHE A 360 -17.06 21.41 38.30
C PHE A 360 -17.50 20.34 37.28
N SER A 361 -17.91 19.15 37.77
CA SER A 361 -18.40 18.00 36.98
C SER A 361 -19.75 18.23 36.26
N SER A 362 -20.31 19.44 36.38
CA SER A 362 -21.37 20.00 35.55
C SER A 362 -20.85 21.38 35.14
N GLY A 363 -20.66 21.65 33.85
CA GLY A 363 -20.06 22.89 33.39
C GLY A 363 -20.75 24.13 33.98
N PRO A 364 -20.03 25.23 34.21
CA PRO A 364 -20.61 26.45 34.77
C PRO A 364 -21.83 26.86 33.93
N ASN A 365 -22.96 27.14 34.58
CA ASN A 365 -24.23 27.55 33.95
C ASN A 365 -25.05 26.44 33.27
N GLY A 366 -24.90 25.17 33.66
CA GLY A 366 -25.81 24.09 33.25
C GLY A 366 -25.52 23.52 31.86
N GLN A 367 -24.27 23.60 31.42
CA GLN A 367 -23.74 22.92 30.24
C GLN A 367 -23.66 21.41 30.49
N VAL A 368 -23.83 20.61 29.43
CA VAL A 368 -23.95 19.15 29.53
C VAL A 368 -22.93 18.50 28.60
N GLN A 369 -22.21 17.48 29.07
CA GLN A 369 -21.31 16.68 28.23
C GLN A 369 -22.10 15.78 27.24
N PRO A 370 -21.48 15.29 26.14
CA PRO A 370 -20.11 15.55 25.70
C PRO A 370 -19.99 16.88 24.96
N PHE A 371 -18.81 17.50 25.05
CA PHE A 371 -18.47 18.71 24.29
C PHE A 371 -17.92 18.38 22.91
N ARG A 372 -18.06 19.31 21.98
CA ARG A 372 -17.39 19.24 20.67
C ARG A 372 -17.03 20.62 20.15
N LEU A 373 -15.92 20.73 19.47
CA LEU A 373 -15.47 21.94 18.78
C LEU A 373 -15.69 21.78 17.28
N VAL A 374 -16.30 22.76 16.63
CA VAL A 374 -16.71 22.69 15.22
C VAL A 374 -16.20 23.90 14.44
N MET A 375 -15.47 23.65 13.35
CA MET A 375 -15.08 24.65 12.35
C MET A 375 -16.23 24.89 11.37
N GLN A 376 -16.84 26.06 11.42
CA GLN A 376 -18.04 26.39 10.64
C GLN A 376 -17.73 27.05 9.30
N ASP A 377 -18.69 27.00 8.37
CA ASP A 377 -18.60 27.60 7.03
C ASP A 377 -18.55 29.14 7.02
N ASP A 378 -18.89 29.78 8.14
CA ASP A 378 -18.78 31.22 8.35
C ASP A 378 -17.41 31.65 8.94
N GLY A 379 -16.52 30.69 9.17
CA GLY A 379 -15.20 30.91 9.73
C GLY A 379 -15.15 30.98 11.26
N ASN A 380 -16.26 30.75 11.95
CA ASN A 380 -16.27 30.62 13.40
C ASN A 380 -15.85 29.22 13.82
N LEU A 381 -14.99 29.15 14.84
CA LEU A 381 -14.68 27.92 15.54
C LEU A 381 -15.51 27.91 16.82
N VAL A 382 -16.49 27.02 16.89
CA VAL A 382 -17.55 27.06 17.91
C VAL A 382 -17.52 25.78 18.72
N GLU A 383 -17.48 25.94 20.03
CA GLU A 383 -17.65 24.85 20.97
C GLU A 383 -19.12 24.68 21.34
N TYR A 384 -19.60 23.44 21.32
CA TYR A 384 -20.95 23.04 21.64
C TYR A 384 -20.99 22.08 22.80
N ASP A 385 -21.99 22.23 23.66
CA ASP A 385 -22.34 21.21 24.64
C ASP A 385 -23.11 20.02 24.01
N GLY A 386 -23.39 19.01 24.82
CA GLY A 386 -24.09 17.77 24.45
C GLY A 386 -25.56 17.97 24.08
N LEU A 387 -26.14 19.15 24.38
CA LEU A 387 -27.46 19.56 23.90
C LEU A 387 -27.39 20.37 22.60
N GLY A 388 -26.18 20.62 22.08
CA GLY A 388 -25.94 21.40 20.87
C GLY A 388 -26.05 22.91 21.07
N ARG A 389 -25.93 23.40 22.30
CA ARG A 389 -25.89 24.85 22.59
C ARG A 389 -24.45 25.35 22.44
N PRO A 390 -24.22 26.48 21.75
CA PRO A 390 -22.88 27.07 21.68
C PRO A 390 -22.47 27.58 23.06
N VAL A 391 -21.27 27.21 23.51
CA VAL A 391 -20.71 27.59 24.81
C VAL A 391 -19.51 28.52 24.68
N TRP A 392 -18.79 28.45 23.56
CA TRP A 392 -17.70 29.35 23.20
C TRP A 392 -17.59 29.51 21.69
N ALA A 393 -17.09 30.65 21.21
CA ALA A 393 -16.77 30.87 19.81
C ALA A 393 -15.54 31.77 19.66
N SER A 394 -14.70 31.49 18.65
CA SER A 394 -13.48 32.25 18.36
C SER A 394 -13.71 33.75 18.10
N ARG A 395 -14.92 34.14 17.67
CA ARG A 395 -15.30 35.55 17.41
C ARG A 395 -16.36 36.11 18.37
N GLY A 396 -16.53 35.52 19.55
CA GLY A 396 -17.62 35.84 20.48
C GLY A 396 -18.93 35.17 20.07
N VAL A 397 -19.82 34.95 21.05
CA VAL A 397 -21.12 34.26 20.87
C VAL A 397 -22.24 35.27 20.65
#